data_AF-A0A1H9GGX8-F1
#
_entry.id   AF-A0A1H9GGX8-F1
#
_cell.length_a   1.000
_cell.length_b   1.000
_cell.length_c   1.000
_cell.angle_alpha   90.00
_cell.angle_beta   90.00
_cell.angle_gamma   90.00
#
_symmetry.space_group_name_H-M   'P 1'
#
loop_
_entity.id
_entity.type
_entity.pdbx_description
1 polymer ?
#
loop_
_entity_poly.entity_id
_entity_poly.type
_entity_poly.pdbx_seq_one_letter_code
_entity_poly.pdbx_strand_id
1 'polypeptide(L)'
;MLTEHDWTPELVSERLVDSFRRLPDTPIYSPTRNSFIALDDTPIAGLALIEATSRALGRSSTLRVKILTWARARAVGISVRETCRQRGWAYASFKRDRNEAARQVAEYLSLQRVEALSKKSLASEPNCLRPIPA
;
A
#
# COMPACT_ATOMS: atom_id res chain seq x y z
N MET A 1 2.22 -24.29 -5.84
CA MET A 1 1.28 -23.36 -6.49
C MET A 1 1.25 -22.11 -5.63
N LEU A 2 2.03 -21.08 -5.97
CA LEU A 2 1.97 -19.78 -5.31
C LEU A 2 0.90 -18.99 -6.04
N THR A 3 -0.17 -18.63 -5.34
CA THR A 3 -1.19 -17.71 -5.83
C THR A 3 -0.51 -16.42 -6.27
N GLU A 4 -0.71 -15.99 -7.53
CA GLU A 4 -0.08 -14.82 -8.20
C GLU A 4 -0.40 -13.45 -7.55
N HIS A 5 -0.77 -13.43 -6.27
CA HIS A 5 -1.69 -12.46 -5.72
C HIS A 5 -1.42 -12.12 -4.24
N ASP A 6 -0.40 -12.72 -3.62
CA ASP A 6 0.01 -12.36 -2.26
C ASP A 6 0.90 -11.11 -2.27
N TRP A 7 0.64 -10.18 -1.35
CA TRP A 7 1.47 -8.99 -1.22
C TRP A 7 2.80 -9.36 -0.57
N THR A 8 3.89 -9.19 -1.31
CA THR A 8 5.26 -9.32 -0.80
C THR A 8 5.88 -7.93 -0.58
N PRO A 9 6.88 -7.80 0.31
CA PRO A 9 7.60 -6.54 0.50
C PRO A 9 8.21 -5.98 -0.79
N GLU A 10 8.68 -6.88 -1.67
CA GLU A 10 9.24 -6.55 -2.98
C GLU A 10 8.17 -5.98 -3.91
N LEU A 11 7.00 -6.64 -3.99
CA LEU A 11 5.88 -6.19 -4.80
C LEU A 11 5.35 -4.83 -4.34
N VAL A 12 5.22 -4.63 -3.02
CA VAL A 12 4.86 -3.32 -2.44
C VAL A 12 5.84 -2.25 -2.90
N SER A 13 7.13 -2.54 -2.82
CA SER A 13 8.19 -1.60 -3.19
C SER A 13 8.14 -1.24 -4.68
N GLU A 14 7.97 -2.22 -5.56
CA GLU A 14 7.82 -2.02 -7.00
C GLU A 14 6.59 -1.18 -7.33
N ARG A 15 5.42 -1.56 -6.80
CA ARG A 15 4.15 -0.88 -7.06
C ARG A 15 4.15 0.55 -6.52
N LEU A 16 4.84 0.83 -5.42
CA LEU A 16 5.00 2.20 -4.92
C LEU A 16 5.84 3.06 -5.88
N VAL A 17 6.93 2.52 -6.42
CA VAL A 17 7.74 3.25 -7.41
C VAL A 17 6.91 3.52 -8.67
N ASP A 18 6.18 2.53 -9.17
CA ASP A 18 5.30 2.70 -10.33
C ASP A 18 4.18 3.71 -10.10
N SER A 19 3.65 3.75 -8.87
CA SER A 19 2.65 4.75 -8.47
C SER A 19 3.21 6.17 -8.58
N PHE A 20 4.43 6.42 -8.12
CA PHE A 20 5.09 7.72 -8.27
C PHE A 20 5.54 8.03 -9.69
N ARG A 21 5.86 7.03 -10.52
CA ARG A 21 6.16 7.24 -11.95
C ARG A 21 4.93 7.73 -12.70
N ARG A 22 3.75 7.17 -12.41
CA ARG A 22 2.47 7.58 -12.99
C ARG A 22 1.97 8.91 -12.44
N LEU A 23 2.39 9.27 -11.23
CA LEU A 23 1.94 10.47 -10.51
C LEU A 23 3.14 11.27 -9.94
N PRO A 24 3.98 11.86 -10.82
CA PRO A 24 5.26 12.47 -10.40
C PRO A 24 5.11 13.67 -9.44
N ASP A 25 4.00 14.41 -9.55
CA ASP A 25 3.71 15.59 -8.74
C ASP A 25 2.93 15.29 -7.46
N THR A 26 2.61 14.01 -7.18
CA THR A 26 1.88 13.66 -5.97
C THR A 26 2.72 13.98 -4.72
N PRO A 27 2.20 14.80 -3.79
CA PRO A 27 2.89 15.08 -2.55
C PRO A 27 3.00 13.81 -1.69
N ILE A 28 4.17 13.61 -1.06
CA ILE A 28 4.41 12.50 -0.10
C ILE A 28 3.45 12.59 1.11
N TYR A 29 2.94 13.80 1.39
CA TYR A 29 1.87 14.08 2.33
C TYR A 29 0.54 14.12 1.58
N SER A 30 -0.32 13.13 1.80
CA SER A 30 -1.72 13.20 1.34
C SER A 30 -2.54 13.99 2.36
N PRO A 31 -3.17 15.12 1.99
CA PRO A 31 -4.02 15.90 2.89
C PRO A 31 -5.43 15.33 3.05
N THR A 32 -5.81 14.29 2.29
CA THR A 32 -7.20 13.83 2.26
C THR A 32 -7.59 13.04 3.51
N ARG A 33 -8.74 13.42 4.08
CA ARG A 33 -9.32 12.77 5.27
C ARG A 33 -10.10 11.49 4.93
N ASN A 34 -10.57 11.28 3.70
CA ASN A 34 -11.48 10.18 3.34
C ASN A 34 -11.21 9.56 1.95
N SER A 35 -11.48 8.25 1.87
CA SER A 35 -11.79 7.37 0.70
C SER A 35 -10.68 7.10 -0.33
N PHE A 36 -10.44 5.86 -0.80
CA PHE A 36 -11.38 4.80 -1.22
C PHE A 36 -11.01 3.38 -0.73
N ILE A 37 -12.01 2.50 -0.61
CA ILE A 37 -11.87 1.04 -0.57
C ILE A 37 -12.13 0.56 -2.00
N ALA A 38 -11.17 -0.13 -2.62
CA ALA A 38 -11.47 -0.90 -3.83
C ALA A 38 -12.36 -2.07 -3.39
N LEU A 39 -13.62 -2.06 -3.81
CA LEU A 39 -14.63 -3.09 -3.51
C LEU A 39 -14.49 -4.32 -4.44
N ASP A 40 -13.50 -4.30 -5.34
CA ASP A 40 -13.38 -5.20 -6.47
C ASP A 40 -11.93 -5.70 -6.57
N ASP A 41 -11.71 -6.80 -7.32
CA ASP A 41 -10.41 -7.48 -7.55
C ASP A 41 -9.35 -6.60 -8.27
N THR A 42 -9.61 -5.29 -8.36
CA THR A 42 -8.74 -4.29 -8.95
C THR A 42 -7.45 -4.16 -8.13
N PRO A 43 -6.26 -4.37 -8.72
CA PRO A 43 -5.01 -4.29 -7.98
C PRO A 43 -4.81 -2.90 -7.40
N ILE A 44 -4.64 -2.82 -6.08
CA ILE A 44 -4.38 -1.57 -5.35
C ILE A 44 -3.13 -0.91 -5.96
N ALA A 45 -3.30 0.25 -6.60
CA ALA A 45 -2.24 0.98 -7.26
C ALA A 45 -2.43 2.50 -7.11
N GLY A 46 -1.39 3.28 -7.43
CA GLY A 46 -1.48 4.74 -7.43
C GLY A 46 -1.75 5.32 -6.05
N LEU A 47 -2.71 6.24 -5.96
CA LEU A 47 -3.07 6.91 -4.71
C LEU A 47 -3.59 5.93 -3.65
N ALA A 48 -4.31 4.87 -4.03
CA ALA A 48 -4.83 3.89 -3.09
C ALA A 48 -3.70 3.15 -2.36
N LEU A 49 -2.61 2.83 -3.06
CA LEU A 49 -1.44 2.21 -2.44
C LEU A 49 -0.69 3.18 -1.52
N ILE A 50 -0.55 4.45 -1.93
CA ILE A 50 0.02 5.50 -1.08
C ILE A 50 -0.81 5.70 0.19
N GLU A 51 -2.15 5.64 0.08
CA GLU A 51 -3.04 5.74 1.23
C GLU A 51 -2.95 4.51 2.13
N ALA A 52 -2.85 3.30 1.56
CA ALA A 52 -2.66 2.08 2.32
C ALA A 52 -1.41 2.16 3.24
N THR A 53 -0.33 2.82 2.81
CA THR A 53 0.83 3.07 3.68
C THR A 53 0.49 3.89 4.92
N SER A 54 -0.46 4.82 4.82
CA SER A 54 -0.94 5.62 5.96
C SER A 54 -1.73 4.79 6.95
N ARG A 55 -2.51 3.82 6.48
CA ARG A 55 -3.31 2.91 7.32
C ARG A 55 -2.42 1.86 7.99
N ALA A 56 -1.48 1.29 7.24
CA ALA A 56 -0.55 0.27 7.74
C ALA A 56 0.44 0.81 8.78
N LEU A 57 1.05 1.97 8.51
CA LEU A 57 2.18 2.49 9.30
C LEU A 57 1.80 3.64 10.22
N GLY A 58 0.65 4.27 10.00
CA GLY A 58 0.26 5.53 10.62
C GLY A 58 0.68 6.76 9.80
N ARG A 59 -0.18 7.79 9.77
CA ARG A 59 0.00 9.00 8.93
C ARG A 59 1.32 9.72 9.20
N SER A 60 1.72 9.82 10.47
CA SER A 60 2.90 10.56 10.93
C SER A 60 4.14 9.67 11.14
N SER A 61 4.08 8.40 10.72
CA SER A 61 5.17 7.46 10.96
C SER A 61 6.43 7.80 10.15
N THR A 62 7.58 7.76 10.81
CA THR A 62 8.89 7.93 10.17
C THR A 62 9.16 6.83 9.15
N LEU A 63 8.68 5.61 9.40
CA LEU A 63 8.75 4.49 8.45
C LEU A 63 8.01 4.81 7.14
N ARG A 64 6.81 5.36 7.26
CA ARG A 64 5.99 5.81 6.12
C ARG A 64 6.72 6.88 5.31
N VAL A 65 7.28 7.89 5.98
CA VAL A 65 8.04 8.96 5.30
C VAL A 65 9.24 8.37 4.54
N LYS A 66 9.97 7.43 5.15
CA LYS A 66 11.16 6.82 4.54
C LYS A 66 10.84 5.99 3.31
N ILE A 67 9.82 5.12 3.36
CA ILE A 67 9.45 4.29 2.20
C ILE A 67 8.90 5.12 1.03
N LEU A 68 8.08 6.15 1.30
CA LEU A 68 7.56 7.04 0.26
C LEU A 68 8.65 7.93 -0.34
N THR A 69 9.58 8.43 0.50
CA THR A 69 10.75 9.19 0.02
C THR A 69 11.63 8.33 -0.88
N TRP A 70 11.89 7.06 -0.49
CA TRP A 70 12.62 6.11 -1.31
C TRP A 70 11.92 5.86 -2.65
N ALA A 71 10.61 5.58 -2.63
CA ALA A 71 9.85 5.24 -3.82
C ALA A 71 9.83 6.40 -4.82
N ARG A 72 9.60 7.64 -4.33
CA ARG A 72 9.68 8.85 -5.16
C ARG A 72 11.08 9.06 -5.73
N ALA A 73 12.11 8.89 -4.90
CA ALA A 73 13.49 9.05 -5.35
C ALA A 73 13.83 8.09 -6.51
N ARG A 74 13.37 6.84 -6.42
CA ARG A 74 13.53 5.84 -7.47
C ARG A 74 12.69 6.12 -8.71
N ALA A 75 11.49 6.65 -8.55
CA ALA A 75 10.62 7.02 -9.68
C ALA A 75 11.22 8.16 -10.52
N VAL A 76 11.81 9.17 -9.88
CA VAL A 76 12.40 10.35 -10.54
C VAL A 76 13.86 10.11 -10.98
N GLY A 77 14.49 9.04 -10.51
CA GLY A 77 15.89 8.73 -10.86
C GLY A 77 16.94 9.50 -10.05
N ILE A 78 16.57 10.05 -8.89
CA ILE A 78 17.51 10.76 -7.99
C ILE A 78 18.24 9.79 -7.06
N SER A 79 19.43 10.18 -6.62
CA SER A 79 20.27 9.37 -5.73
C SER A 79 19.67 9.28 -4.32
N VAL A 80 19.22 8.09 -3.93
CA VAL A 80 18.70 7.80 -2.58
C VAL A 80 19.75 8.08 -1.50
N ARG A 81 21.03 7.81 -1.79
CA ARG A 81 22.13 8.04 -0.83
C ARG A 81 22.32 9.53 -0.58
N GLU A 82 22.22 10.33 -1.63
CA GLU A 82 22.26 11.79 -1.53
C GLU A 82 21.02 12.32 -0.79
N THR A 83 19.83 11.81 -1.09
CA THR A 83 18.61 12.15 -0.38
C THR A 83 18.72 11.85 1.13
N CYS A 84 19.33 10.73 1.51
CA CYS A 84 19.58 10.40 2.92
C CYS A 84 20.55 11.41 3.55
N ARG A 85 21.65 11.73 2.86
CA ARG A 85 22.64 12.72 3.33
C ARG A 85 22.01 14.09 3.59
N GLN A 86 21.23 14.61 2.64
CA GLN A 86 20.56 15.91 2.76
C GLN A 86 19.54 15.96 3.91
N ARG A 87 18.94 14.82 4.26
CA ARG A 87 17.98 14.70 5.36
C ARG A 87 18.62 14.32 6.70
N GLY A 88 19.95 14.17 6.77
CA GLY A 88 20.65 13.73 7.97
C GLY A 88 20.37 12.28 8.37
N TRP A 89 19.94 11.43 7.43
CA TRP A 89 19.65 10.02 7.70
C TRP A 89 20.86 9.13 7.42
N ALA A 90 21.19 8.25 8.36
CA ALA A 90 22.13 7.17 8.11
C ALA A 90 21.54 6.18 7.09
N TYR A 91 22.26 5.94 5.99
CA TYR A 91 21.76 5.10 4.88
C TYR A 91 21.45 3.66 5.32
N ALA A 92 22.25 3.09 6.23
CA ALA A 92 22.00 1.74 6.75
C ALA A 92 20.67 1.66 7.52
N SER A 93 20.42 2.62 8.43
CA SER A 93 19.17 2.72 9.18
C SER A 93 17.99 2.98 8.24
N PHE A 94 18.16 3.87 7.26
CA PHE A 94 17.14 4.12 6.24
C PHE A 94 16.76 2.85 5.47
N LYS A 95 17.75 2.05 5.04
CA LYS A 95 17.51 0.80 4.31
C LYS A 95 16.75 -0.21 5.19
N ARG A 96 17.12 -0.35 6.46
CA ARG A 96 16.40 -1.20 7.43
C ARG A 96 14.96 -0.75 7.60
N ASP A 97 14.75 0.53 7.88
CA ASP A 97 13.43 1.10 8.11
C ASP A 97 12.53 0.99 6.88
N ARG A 98 13.09 1.19 5.69
CA ARG A 98 12.37 0.99 4.43
C ARG A 98 11.92 -0.47 4.27
N ASN A 99 12.80 -1.43 4.53
CA ASN A 99 12.46 -2.85 4.42
C ASN A 99 11.36 -3.23 5.42
N GLU A 100 11.47 -2.72 6.65
CA GLU A 100 10.48 -2.93 7.69
C GLU A 100 9.12 -2.31 7.32
N ALA A 101 9.14 -1.09 6.77
CA ALA A 101 7.93 -0.44 6.25
C ALA A 101 7.27 -1.27 5.14
N ALA A 102 8.06 -1.81 4.20
CA ALA A 102 7.54 -2.63 3.10
C ALA A 102 6.91 -3.92 3.62
N ARG A 103 7.52 -4.56 4.63
CA ARG A 103 6.99 -5.74 5.30
C ARG A 103 5.63 -5.46 5.95
N GLN A 104 5.54 -4.43 6.78
CA GLN A 104 4.29 -4.09 7.46
C GLN A 104 3.16 -3.71 6.48
N VAL A 105 3.48 -3.01 5.40
CA VAL A 105 2.49 -2.69 4.36
C VAL A 105 2.02 -3.96 3.64
N ALA A 106 2.93 -4.88 3.32
CA ALA A 106 2.58 -6.14 2.69
C ALA A 106 1.66 -6.98 3.60
N GLU A 107 1.98 -7.09 4.89
CA GLU A 107 1.15 -7.77 5.89
C GLU A 107 -0.25 -7.16 5.98
N TYR A 108 -0.33 -5.84 6.07
CA TYR A 108 -1.61 -5.14 6.09
C TYR A 108 -2.46 -5.44 4.86
N LEU A 109 -1.87 -5.34 3.66
CA LEU A 109 -2.59 -5.56 2.41
C LEU A 109 -3.05 -7.02 2.24
N SER A 110 -2.24 -7.98 2.66
CA SER A 110 -2.61 -9.40 2.68
C SER A 110 -3.78 -9.67 3.63
N LEU A 111 -3.79 -9.07 4.83
CA LEU A 111 -4.90 -9.18 5.78
C LEU A 111 -6.20 -8.58 5.20
N GLN A 112 -6.10 -7.39 4.60
CA GLN A 112 -7.27 -6.74 3.98
C GLN A 112 -7.85 -7.56 2.82
N ARG A 113 -7.00 -8.25 2.05
CA ARG A 113 -7.44 -9.16 1.00
C ARG A 113 -8.22 -10.35 1.55
N VAL A 114 -7.70 -11.00 2.59
CA VAL A 114 -8.38 -12.14 3.24
C VAL A 114 -9.74 -11.71 3.81
N GLU A 115 -9.79 -10.53 4.44
CA GLU A 115 -11.04 -9.98 4.98
C GLU A 115 -12.06 -9.68 3.86
N ALA A 116 -11.61 -9.12 2.74
CA ALA A 116 -12.47 -8.84 1.58
C ALA A 116 -13.03 -10.13 0.95
N LEU A 117 -12.20 -11.16 0.81
CA LEU A 117 -12.62 -12.47 0.29
C LEU A 117 -13.64 -13.15 1.21
N SER A 118 -13.44 -13.07 2.53
CA SER A 118 -14.40 -13.59 3.53
C SER A 118 -15.77 -12.89 3.43
N LYS A 119 -15.78 -11.55 3.32
CA LYS A 119 -17.02 -10.78 3.14
C LYS A 119 -17.73 -11.09 1.82
N LYS A 120 -16.97 -11.31 0.73
CA LYS A 120 -17.52 -11.69 -0.57
C LYS A 120 -18.19 -13.06 -0.53
N SER A 121 -17.62 -14.02 0.20
CA SER A 121 -18.24 -15.33 0.44
C SER A 121 -19.58 -15.23 1.17
N LEU A 122 -19.67 -14.38 2.20
CA LEU A 122 -20.90 -14.14 2.98
C LEU A 122 -21.97 -13.38 2.17
N ALA A 123 -21.57 -12.48 1.28
CA ALA A 123 -22.49 -11.75 0.40
C ALA A 123 -23.03 -12.59 -0.77
N SER A 124 -22.50 -13.80 -0.99
CA SER A 124 -22.86 -14.67 -2.11
C SER A 124 -23.89 -15.75 -1.77
N GLU A 125 -24.39 -15.84 -0.53
CA GLU A 125 -25.54 -16.70 -0.22
C GLU A 125 -26.82 -16.08 -0.79
N PRO A 126 -27.47 -16.70 -1.81
CA PRO A 126 -28.76 -16.22 -2.27
C PRO A 126 -29.77 -16.46 -1.16
N ASN A 127 -30.48 -15.41 -0.78
CA ASN A 127 -31.64 -15.44 0.10
C ASN A 127 -32.79 -16.21 -0.57
N CYS A 128 -32.63 -17.53 -0.71
CA CYS A 128 -33.69 -18.45 -1.04
C CYS A 128 -34.37 -18.82 0.27
N LEU A 129 -35.39 -18.06 0.68
CA LEU A 129 -36.55 -18.52 1.47
C LEU A 129 -37.43 -17.34 1.86
N ARG A 130 -38.45 -17.05 1.05
CA ARG A 130 -39.78 -16.74 1.59
C ARG A 130 -40.84 -17.45 0.73
N PRO A 131 -41.62 -18.38 1.28
CA PRO A 131 -42.80 -18.89 0.58
C PRO A 131 -43.86 -17.80 0.53
N ILE A 132 -44.44 -17.59 -0.65
CA ILE A 132 -45.61 -16.75 -0.88
C ILE A 132 -46.82 -17.51 -0.31
N PRO A 133 -47.59 -16.95 0.63
CA PRO A 133 -48.80 -17.62 1.12
C PRO A 133 -49.88 -17.63 0.03
N ALA A 134 -50.62 -18.74 -0.01
CA ALA A 134 -51.67 -19.07 -0.97
C ALA A 134 -52.90 -18.16 -0.88
#